data_AF-A0A9D6FX94-F1
#
_entry.id   AF-A0A9D6FX94-F1
#
_cell.length_a   1.000
_cell.length_b   1.000
_cell.length_c   1.000
_cell.angle_alpha   90.00
_cell.angle_beta   90.00
_cell.angle_gamma   90.00
#
_symmetry.space_group_name_H-M   'P 1'
#
loop_
_entity.id
_entity.type
_entity.pdbx_description
1 polymer ?
#
loop_
_entity_poly.entity_id
_entity_poly.type
_entity_poly.pdbx_seq_one_letter_code
_entity_poly.pdbx_strand_id
1 'polypeptide(L)'
;LESWLETHERAFKELPDDWYKYVRSLTDLPVVSRMRLVVELLTKYGWTLDGLQVTGIPHPDGRKLPQKEFIKEYSAITLPNTKLQRFFIRPKERRLP
;
A
#
# COMPACT_ATOMS: atom_id res chain seq x y z
N LEU A 1 -6.60 2.57 9.31
CA LEU A 1 -5.25 2.48 9.91
C LEU A 1 -5.13 3.39 11.12
N GLU A 2 -5.41 4.69 10.98
CA GLU A 2 -5.29 5.70 12.04
C GLU A 2 -5.93 5.31 13.39
N SER A 3 -7.23 5.05 13.42
CA SER A 3 -7.93 4.68 14.67
C SER A 3 -7.39 3.40 15.33
N TRP A 4 -6.93 2.43 14.52
CA TRP A 4 -6.36 1.19 15.05
C TRP A 4 -4.98 1.42 15.70
N LEU A 5 -4.11 2.19 15.03
CA LEU A 5 -2.81 2.57 15.58
C LEU A 5 -2.98 3.35 16.90
N GLU A 6 -3.88 4.33 16.91
CA GLU A 6 -4.13 5.16 18.10
C GLU A 6 -4.67 4.32 19.27
N THR A 7 -5.61 3.41 19.00
CA THR A 7 -6.18 2.53 20.03
C THR A 7 -5.11 1.60 20.62
N HIS A 8 -4.27 1.01 19.76
CA HIS A 8 -3.21 0.11 20.18
C HIS A 8 -2.13 0.85 20.98
N GLU A 9 -1.70 2.03 20.51
CA GLU A 9 -0.71 2.85 21.20
C GLU A 9 -1.23 3.36 22.55
N ARG A 10 -2.55 3.65 22.65
CA ARG A 10 -3.15 4.03 23.93
C ARG A 10 -3.19 2.88 24.93
N ALA A 11 -3.49 1.67 24.47
CA ALA A 11 -3.63 0.48 25.32
C ALA A 11 -2.27 -0.14 25.71
N PHE A 12 -1.36 -0.28 24.74
CA PHE A 12 -0.11 -1.04 24.90
C PHE A 12 1.13 -0.17 24.90
N LYS A 13 1.01 1.15 24.65
CA LYS A 13 2.13 2.10 24.53
C LYS A 13 3.12 1.75 23.41
N GLU A 14 2.72 0.87 22.50
CA GLU A 14 3.55 0.36 21.41
C GLU A 14 2.74 0.34 20.10
N LEU A 15 3.45 0.34 18.97
CA LEU A 15 2.85 0.16 17.66
C LEU A 15 2.59 -1.34 17.42
N PRO A 16 1.48 -1.73 16.76
CA PRO A 16 1.19 -3.14 16.49
C PRO A 16 2.24 -3.77 15.57
N ASP A 17 2.81 -4.93 15.91
CA ASP A 17 3.92 -5.54 15.16
C ASP A 17 3.71 -5.68 13.65
N ASP A 18 2.48 -5.88 13.20
CA ASP A 18 2.11 -6.13 11.80
C ASP A 18 1.55 -4.91 11.07
N TRP A 19 1.62 -3.71 11.68
CA TRP A 19 0.99 -2.50 11.14
C TRP A 19 1.48 -2.13 9.73
N TYR A 20 2.77 -2.36 9.47
CA TYR A 20 3.43 -2.04 8.21
C TYR A 20 2.87 -2.81 7.01
N LYS A 21 2.23 -3.96 7.23
CA LYS A 21 1.65 -4.81 6.18
C LYS A 21 0.41 -4.18 5.54
N TYR A 22 -0.24 -3.25 6.24
CA TYR A 22 -1.45 -2.58 5.78
C TYR A 22 -1.18 -1.27 5.03
N VAL A 23 0.09 -0.86 4.94
CA VAL A 23 0.51 0.36 4.26
C VAL A 23 0.87 0.01 2.82
N ARG A 24 0.24 0.67 1.85
CA ARG A 24 0.57 0.52 0.42
C ARG A 24 1.19 1.79 -0.16
N SER A 25 0.96 2.92 0.49
CA SER A 25 1.45 4.23 0.10
C SER A 25 1.65 5.12 1.33
N LEU A 26 2.39 6.23 1.17
CA LEU A 26 2.50 7.26 2.21
C LEU A 26 1.15 7.92 2.55
N THR A 27 0.16 7.86 1.66
CA THR A 27 -1.18 8.43 1.90
C THR A 27 -2.01 7.54 2.83
N ASP A 28 -1.68 6.25 2.96
CA ASP A 28 -2.34 5.36 3.91
C ASP A 28 -1.94 5.67 5.37
N LEU A 29 -0.84 6.41 5.57
CA LEU A 29 -0.34 6.80 6.89
C LEU A 29 -1.07 8.03 7.44
N PRO A 30 -1.43 8.03 8.74
CA PRO A 30 -2.02 9.19 9.42
C PRO A 30 -1.15 10.42 9.27
N VAL A 31 -1.76 11.57 8.99
CA VAL A 31 -1.02 12.82 8.69
C VAL A 31 -0.12 13.23 9.85
N VAL A 32 -0.64 13.15 11.08
CA VAL A 32 0.03 13.63 12.30
C VAL A 32 1.29 12.81 12.61
N SER A 33 1.20 11.48 12.50
CA SER A 33 2.31 10.56 12.83
C SER A 33 3.09 10.08 11.61
N ARG A 34 2.80 10.61 10.42
CA ARG A 34 3.36 10.15 9.14
C ARG A 34 4.88 10.06 9.16
N MET A 35 5.57 11.14 9.56
CA MET A 35 7.03 11.16 9.56
C MET A 35 7.62 10.10 10.49
N ARG A 36 7.07 9.93 11.70
CA ARG A 36 7.50 8.90 12.66
C ARG A 36 7.38 7.51 12.07
N LEU A 37 6.22 7.21 11.47
CA LEU A 37 5.93 5.91 10.86
C LEU A 37 6.81 5.64 9.63
N VAL A 38 7.10 6.66 8.82
CA VAL A 38 8.02 6.54 7.69
C VAL A 38 9.43 6.17 8.15
N VAL A 39 9.94 6.81 9.20
CA VAL A 39 11.26 6.47 9.74
C VAL A 39 11.31 5.01 10.20
N GLU A 40 10.26 4.51 10.86
CA GLU A 40 10.17 3.08 11.21
C GLU A 40 10.15 2.16 9.99
N LEU A 41 9.39 2.50 8.94
CA LEU A 41 9.35 1.72 7.70
C LEU A 41 10.72 1.59 7.03
N LEU A 42 11.48 2.69 7.00
CA LEU A 42 12.82 2.70 6.45
C LEU A 42 13.81 1.89 7.30
N THR A 43 13.78 2.08 8.62
CA THR A 43 14.78 1.53 9.53
C THR A 43 14.54 0.06 9.89
N LYS A 44 13.30 -0.31 10.21
CA LYS A 44 12.95 -1.64 10.72
C LYS A 44 12.48 -2.57 9.61
N TYR A 45 11.73 -2.05 8.64
CA TYR A 45 11.03 -2.86 7.64
C TYR A 45 11.66 -2.79 6.24
N GLY A 46 12.79 -2.08 6.08
CA GLY A 46 13.61 -2.10 4.87
C GLY A 46 12.95 -1.47 3.64
N TRP A 47 11.95 -0.60 3.85
CA TRP A 47 11.32 0.19 2.80
C TRP A 47 12.34 1.15 2.18
N THR A 48 12.17 1.47 0.90
CA THR A 48 12.98 2.49 0.22
C THR A 48 12.08 3.57 -0.34
N LEU A 49 12.53 4.83 -0.19
CA LEU A 49 11.83 6.03 -0.67
C LEU A 49 12.77 6.80 -1.60
N ASP A 50 12.28 7.20 -2.77
CA ASP A 50 12.85 8.34 -3.51
C ASP A 50 11.96 9.57 -3.23
N GLY A 51 12.42 10.42 -2.32
CA GLY A 51 11.65 11.60 -1.88
C GLY A 51 10.29 11.22 -1.26
N LEU A 52 9.20 11.56 -1.96
CA LEU A 52 7.81 11.30 -1.54
C LEU A 52 7.20 10.05 -2.20
N GLN A 53 7.95 9.31 -3.02
CA GLN A 53 7.43 8.12 -3.69
C GLN A 53 8.08 6.84 -3.13
N VAL A 54 7.23 5.85 -2.85
CA VAL A 54 7.66 4.52 -2.40
C VAL A 54 8.25 3.77 -3.58
N THR A 55 9.58 3.60 -3.59
CA THR A 55 10.29 2.92 -4.68
C THR A 55 10.31 1.40 -4.51
N GLY A 56 10.24 0.91 -3.27
CA GLY A 56 10.30 -0.52 -3.00
C GLY A 56 9.48 -0.91 -1.78
N ILE A 57 8.47 -1.74 -1.99
CA ILE A 57 7.66 -2.38 -0.96
C ILE A 57 8.16 -3.83 -0.77
N PRO A 58 8.46 -4.26 0.46
CA PRO A 58 8.81 -5.66 0.72
C PRO A 58 7.60 -6.55 0.47
N HIS A 59 7.80 -7.54 -0.39
CA HIS A 59 6.80 -8.54 -0.75
C HIS A 59 7.00 -9.82 0.09
N PRO A 60 5.96 -10.61 0.40
CA PRO A 60 6.11 -11.84 1.18
C PRO A 60 7.09 -12.87 0.60
N ASP A 61 7.34 -12.84 -0.71
CA ASP A 61 8.37 -13.65 -1.41
C ASP A 61 9.82 -13.14 -1.17
N GLY A 62 10.01 -12.10 -0.35
CA GLY A 62 11.31 -11.49 -0.08
C GLY A 62 11.79 -10.50 -1.16
N ARG A 63 11.07 -10.35 -2.27
CA ARG A 63 11.36 -9.36 -3.32
C ARG A 63 10.98 -7.95 -2.87
N LYS A 64 11.62 -6.93 -3.46
CA LYS A 64 11.19 -5.54 -3.34
C LYS A 64 10.46 -5.14 -4.63
N LEU A 65 9.18 -4.81 -4.53
CA LEU A 65 8.37 -4.44 -5.69
C LEU A 65 8.15 -2.93 -5.75
N PRO A 66 8.14 -2.32 -6.95
CA PRO A 66 7.68 -0.95 -7.10
C PRO A 66 6.19 -0.88 -6.78
N GLN A 67 5.76 0.26 -6.22
CA GLN A 67 4.40 0.45 -5.74
C GLN A 67 3.31 0.09 -6.77
N LYS A 68 3.54 0.40 -8.06
CA LYS A 68 2.62 0.07 -9.15
C LYS A 68 2.38 -1.43 -9.31
N GLU A 69 3.42 -2.24 -9.16
CA GLU A 69 3.32 -3.70 -9.29
C GLU A 69 2.63 -4.31 -8.07
N PHE A 70 2.96 -3.83 -6.87
CA PHE A 70 2.29 -4.25 -5.64
C PHE A 70 0.78 -3.96 -5.68
N ILE A 71 0.40 -2.76 -6.14
CA ILE A 71 -1.02 -2.39 -6.31
C ILE A 71 -1.68 -3.29 -7.35
N LYS A 72 -1.02 -3.62 -8.46
CA LYS A 72 -1.60 -4.49 -9.49
C LYS A 72 -1.97 -5.87 -8.94
N GLU A 73 -1.13 -6.42 -8.08
CA GLU A 73 -1.26 -7.75 -7.51
C GLU A 73 -2.27 -7.82 -6.35
N TYR A 74 -2.24 -6.83 -5.44
CA TYR A 74 -3.01 -6.88 -4.18
C TYR A 74 -4.19 -5.91 -4.11
N SER A 75 -4.37 -5.01 -5.08
CA SER A 75 -5.50 -4.09 -5.05
C SER A 75 -6.79 -4.75 -5.51
N ALA A 76 -7.87 -4.51 -4.77
CA ALA A 76 -9.23 -4.83 -5.18
C ALA A 76 -9.73 -3.95 -6.36
N ILE A 77 -8.94 -2.96 -6.82
CA ILE A 77 -9.28 -2.14 -7.99
C ILE A 77 -9.02 -2.91 -9.30
N THR A 78 -7.94 -3.70 -9.34
CA THR A 78 -7.58 -4.49 -10.52
C THR A 78 -8.39 -5.77 -10.64
N LEU A 79 -8.87 -6.30 -9.52
CA LEU A 79 -9.74 -7.47 -9.50
C LEU A 79 -11.21 -7.02 -9.55
N PRO A 80 -12.04 -7.60 -10.42
CA PRO A 80 -13.48 -7.38 -10.31
C PRO A 80 -13.95 -7.98 -8.97
N ASN A 81 -14.53 -7.15 -8.10
CA ASN A 81 -15.10 -7.56 -6.79
C ASN A 81 -16.14 -8.70 -6.86
N THR A 82 -16.54 -9.11 -8.06
CA THR A 82 -17.55 -10.13 -8.34
C THR A 82 -17.14 -10.92 -9.58
N LYS A 83 -17.42 -12.23 -9.61
CA LYS A 83 -17.22 -13.11 -10.79
C LYS A 83 -18.10 -12.77 -12.00
N LEU A 84 -18.87 -11.69 -11.94
CA LEU A 84 -19.72 -11.23 -13.02
C LEU A 84 -18.84 -10.66 -14.13
N GLN A 85 -19.01 -11.19 -15.35
CA GLN A 85 -18.51 -10.51 -16.55
C GLN A 85 -19.25 -9.18 -16.64
N ARG A 86 -18.59 -8.09 -16.20
CA ARG A 86 -19.10 -6.76 -16.47
C ARG A 86 -18.98 -6.55 -17.97
N PHE A 87 -20.12 -6.33 -18.63
CA PHE A 87 -20.22 -5.85 -20.00
C PHE A 87 -19.70 -4.41 -20.08
N PHE A 88 -18.45 -4.17 -19.70
CA PHE A 88 -17.78 -2.93 -20.06
C PHE A 88 -17.66 -2.95 -21.57
N ILE A 89 -18.33 -1.99 -22.22
CA ILE A 89 -18.05 -1.67 -23.61
C ILE A 89 -16.58 -1.30 -23.65
N ARG A 90 -15.72 -2.23 -24.09
CA ARG A 90 -14.33 -1.90 -24.37
C ARG A 90 -14.37 -0.82 -25.45
N PRO A 91 -13.70 0.33 -25.28
CA PRO A 91 -13.60 1.28 -26.36
C PRO A 91 -13.04 0.52 -27.56
N LYS A 92 -13.79 0.54 -28.68
CA LYS A 92 -13.36 -0.07 -29.94
C LYS A 92 -11.96 0.49 -30.21
N GLU A 93 -10.95 -0.38 -30.27
CA GLU A 93 -9.63 0.03 -30.74
C GLU A 93 -9.85 0.76 -32.08
N ARG A 94 -9.58 2.07 -32.08
CA ARG A 94 -9.51 2.81 -33.34
C ARG A 94 -8.34 2.20 -34.08
N ARG A 95 -8.61 1.29 -35.01
CA ARG A 95 -7.66 0.93 -36.05
C ARG A 95 -7.36 2.23 -36.80
N LEU A 96 -6.19 2.79 -36.54
CA LEU A 96 -5.67 3.88 -37.36
C LEU A 96 -5.46 3.32 -38.77
N PRO A 97 -5.80 4.08 -39.83
CA PRO A 97 -5.61 3.66 -41.22
C PRO A 97 -4.12 3.51 -41.56
#